data_AF-A0AAV9KLI4-F1
#
_entry.id   AF-A0AAV9KLI4-F1
#
_cell.length_a   1.000
_cell.length_b   1.000
_cell.length_c   1.000
_cell.angle_alpha   90.00
_cell.angle_beta   90.00
_cell.angle_gamma   90.00
#
_symmetry.space_group_name_H-M   'P 1'
#
loop_
_entity.id
_entity.type
_entity.pdbx_description
1 polymer ?
#
loop_
_entity_poly.entity_id
_entity_poly.type
_entity_poly.pdbx_seq_one_letter_code
_entity_poly.pdbx_strand_id
1 'polypeptide(L)' 'MSWLTINCQCGIATRIFTAFTPANVGKHFYKRSKPNFIIVLGCKCDYWKWVDDLLHPRVANLIHNLKKDKR' A
#
# COMPACT_ATOMS: atom_id res chain seq x y z
N MET A 1 12.84 11.95 -7.32
CA MET A 1 12.06 11.05 -6.44
C MET A 1 10.85 10.56 -7.22
N SER A 2 10.87 9.35 -7.75
CA SER A 2 9.68 8.75 -8.37
C SER A 2 8.77 8.25 -7.25
N TRP A 3 7.61 8.87 -7.07
CA TRP A 3 6.55 8.27 -6.27
C TRP A 3 6.22 6.91 -6.91
N LEU A 4 6.47 5.81 -6.20
CA LEU A 4 6.05 4.49 -6.65
C LEU A 4 4.53 4.52 -6.75
N THR A 5 4.00 4.46 -7.97
CA THR A 5 2.56 4.32 -8.18
C THR A 5 2.13 2.95 -7.68
N ILE A 6 1.54 2.90 -6.49
CA ILE A 6 0.98 1.66 -5.94
C ILE A 6 -0.35 1.41 -6.62
N ASN A 7 -0.44 0.29 -7.33
CA ASN A 7 -1.67 -0.20 -7.93
C ASN A 7 -2.31 -1.26 -7.03
N CYS A 8 -3.64 -1.29 -6.97
CA CYS A 8 -4.35 -2.38 -6.32
C CYS A 8 -4.35 -3.65 -7.20
N GLN A 9 -4.89 -4.76 -6.70
CA GLN A 9 -5.04 -6.00 -7.46
C GLN A 9 -5.88 -5.88 -8.75
N CYS A 10 -6.64 -4.79 -8.91
CA CYS A 10 -7.37 -4.50 -10.15
C CYS A 10 -6.53 -3.71 -11.18
N GLY A 11 -5.25 -3.45 -10.91
CA GLY A 11 -4.37 -2.65 -11.77
C GLY A 11 -4.64 -1.14 -11.71
N ILE A 12 -5.44 -0.67 -10.76
CA ILE A 12 -5.82 0.75 -10.64
C ILE A 12 -4.91 1.45 -9.64
N ALA A 13 -4.44 2.64 -10.01
CA ALA A 13 -3.65 3.50 -9.15
C ALA A 13 -4.41 3.86 -7.86
N THR A 14 -3.73 3.67 -6.73
CA THR A 14 -4.21 4.06 -5.40
C THR A 14 -3.85 5.52 -5.12
N ARG A 15 -4.54 6.13 -4.16
CA ARG A 15 -4.17 7.45 -3.63
C ARG A 15 -3.76 7.33 -2.18
N ILE A 16 -2.96 8.30 -1.74
CA ILE A 16 -2.56 8.45 -0.35
C ILE A 16 -3.65 9.25 0.38
N PHE A 17 -4.02 8.79 1.56
CA PHE A 17 -4.94 9.43 2.49
C PHE A 17 -4.28 9.55 3.86
N THR A 18 -4.72 10.53 4.64
CA THR A 18 -4.29 10.72 6.03
C THR A 18 -5.36 10.19 6.97
N ALA A 19 -4.96 9.44 7.99
CA ALA A 19 -5.86 8.94 9.01
C ALA A 19 -6.15 10.03 10.06
N PHE A 20 -7.42 10.11 10.46
CA PHE A 20 -7.91 11.05 11.48
C PHE A 20 -8.44 10.33 12.72
N THR A 21 -8.32 9.00 12.80
CA THR A 21 -8.71 8.26 14.00
C THR A 21 -7.73 8.57 15.13
N PRO A 22 -8.18 8.68 16.39
CA PRO A 22 -7.33 9.10 17.51
C PRO A 22 -6.02 8.30 17.63
N ALA A 23 -6.07 6.99 17.40
CA ALA A 23 -4.90 6.11 17.51
C ALA A 23 -3.92 6.21 16.32
N ASN A 24 -4.33 6.77 15.19
CA ASN A 24 -3.54 6.77 13.95
C ASN A 24 -3.43 8.17 13.32
N VAL A 25 -3.71 9.22 14.09
CA VAL A 25 -3.74 10.59 13.59
C VAL A 25 -2.43 10.93 12.86
N GLY A 26 -2.56 11.47 11.66
CA GLY A 26 -1.40 11.89 10.85
C GLY A 26 -0.70 10.76 10.09
N LYS A 27 -1.03 9.48 10.32
CA LYS A 27 -0.49 8.37 9.52
C LYS A 27 -1.06 8.36 8.11
N HIS A 28 -0.24 7.98 7.14
CA HIS A 28 -0.64 7.91 5.73
C HIS A 28 -0.91 6.49 5.29
N PHE A 29 -1.94 6.27 4.48
CA PHE A 29 -2.24 4.98 3.89
C PHE A 29 -2.63 5.11 2.41
N TYR A 30 -2.29 4.11 1.62
CA TYR A 30 -2.79 3.93 0.27
C TYR A 30 -4.20 3.35 0.33
N LYS A 31 -5.14 3.92 -0.42
CA LYS A 31 -6.47 3.35 -0.63
C LYS A 31 -6.90 3.60 -2.07
N ARG A 32 -7.71 2.69 -2.62
CA ARG A 32 -8.34 2.93 -3.92
C ARG A 32 -9.26 4.15 -3.84
N SER A 33 -9.01 5.14 -4.69
CA SER A 33 -9.75 6.40 -4.70
C SER A 33 -10.89 6.39 -5.72
N LYS A 34 -11.95 5.62 -5.47
CA LYS A 34 -13.25 5.83 -6.15
C LYS A 34 -14.40 5.48 -5.21
N PRO A 35 -15.45 6.31 -5.10
CA PRO A 35 -16.63 5.99 -4.30
C PRO A 35 -17.60 5.02 -4.96
N ASN A 36 -17.60 4.85 -6.29
CA ASN A 36 -18.69 4.14 -6.97
C ASN A 36 -18.19 3.18 -8.05
N PHE A 37 -18.53 1.90 -7.88
CA PHE A 37 -19.12 1.00 -8.88
C PHE A 37 -18.48 0.79 -10.26
N ILE A 38 -17.28 1.28 -10.56
CA ILE A 38 -16.52 0.71 -11.69
C ILE A 38 -15.86 -0.56 -11.17
N ILE A 39 -16.68 -1.60 -11.15
CA ILE A 39 -16.30 -2.98 -11.30
C ILE A 39 -15.47 -3.06 -12.60
N VAL A 40 -14.16 -2.83 -12.49
CA VAL A 40 -13.25 -3.27 -13.53
C VAL A 40 -13.08 -4.76 -13.26
N LEU A 41 -13.67 -5.61 -14.10
CA LEU A 41 -13.57 -7.09 -14.05
C LEU A 41 -14.26 -7.82 -12.87
N GLY A 42 -15.44 -7.41 -12.40
CA GLY A 42 -16.12 -8.10 -11.28
C GLY A 42 -15.53 -7.82 -9.90
N CYS A 43 -14.38 -7.16 -9.80
CA CYS A 43 -13.62 -7.05 -8.55
C CYS A 43 -14.10 -5.91 -7.64
N LYS A 44 -14.79 -6.26 -6.54
CA LYS A 44 -14.79 -5.42 -5.33
C LYS A 44 -13.37 -5.37 -4.78
N CYS A 45 -12.83 -4.16 -4.60
CA CYS A 45 -11.44 -3.95 -4.25
C CYS A 45 -11.35 -3.01 -3.07
N ASP A 46 -11.23 -3.60 -1.89
CA ASP A 46 -11.07 -2.88 -0.63
C ASP A 46 -9.58 -2.68 -0.32
N TYR A 47 -8.78 -2.45 -1.36
CA TYR A 47 -7.33 -2.29 -1.22
C TYR A 47 -7.02 -1.13 -0.28
N TRP A 48 -6.22 -1.45 0.73
CA TRP A 48 -5.74 -0.54 1.74
C TRP A 48 -4.39 -1.02 2.29
N LYS A 49 -3.43 -0.12 2.49
CA LYS A 49 -2.11 -0.42 3.09
C LYS A 49 -1.48 0.83 3.71
N TRP A 50 -0.84 0.73 4.88
CA TRP A 50 -0.08 1.84 5.45
C TRP A 50 1.13 2.22 4.58
N VAL A 51 1.45 3.50 4.54
CA VAL A 51 2.67 4.01 3.88
C VAL A 51 3.92 3.58 4.67
N ASP A 52 3.84 3.59 6.01
CA ASP A 52 4.97 3.30 6.90
C ASP A 52 5.40 1.82 6.86
N ASP A 53 4.53 0.93 6.38
CA ASP A 53 4.83 -0.50 6.18
C ASP A 53 5.66 -0.76 4.91
N LEU A 54 5.88 0.26 4.06
CA LEU A 54 6.79 0.13 2.94
C LEU A 54 8.22 0.26 3.44
N LEU A 55 8.77 -0.86 3.91
CA LEU A 55 10.21 -0.97 4.12
C LEU A 55 10.94 -0.54 2.84
N HIS A 56 11.88 0.39 2.99
CA HIS A 56 12.72 0.80 1.88
C HIS A 56 13.29 -0.46 1.18
N PRO A 57 13.36 -0.54 -0.16
CA PRO A 57 13.76 -1.75 -0.87
C PRO A 57 15.07 -2.36 -0.36
N ARG A 58 16.01 -1.52 0.09
CA ARG A 58 17.25 -1.97 0.76
C ARG A 58 16.99 -2.74 2.05
N VAL A 59 16.08 -2.26 2.90
CA VAL A 59 15.72 -2.90 4.17
C VAL A 59 14.93 -4.19 3.91
N ALA A 60 14.02 -4.18 2.94
CA ALA A 60 13.31 -5.38 2.51
C ALA A 60 14.26 -6.48 2.00
N ASN A 61 15.23 -6.10 1.13
CA ASN A 61 16.26 -7.01 0.63
C ASN A 61 17.18 -7.52 1.75
N LEU A 62 17.56 -6.65 2.70
CA LEU A 62 18.36 -7.06 3.85
C LEU A 62 17.62 -8.12 4.69
N ILE A 63 16.35 -7.91 5.01
CA ILE A 63 15.54 -8.88 5.76
C ILE A 63 15.41 -10.20 4.99
N HIS A 64 15.20 -10.14 3.68
CA HIS A 64 15.14 -11.33 2.83
C HIS A 64 16.45 -12.13 2.89
N ASN A 65 17.60 -11.46 2.74
CA ASN A 65 18.92 -12.11 2.78
C ASN A 65 19.21 -12.69 4.17
N LEU A 66 18.91 -11.96 5.24
CA LEU A 66 19.07 -12.46 6.62
C LEU A 66 18.19 -13.68 6.92
N LYS A 67 16.99 -13.75 6.33
CA LYS A 67 16.14 -14.95 6.43
C LYS A 67 16.67 -16.12 5.62
N LYS A 68 17.36 -15.85 4.50
CA LYS A 68 17.97 -16.86 3.65
C LYS A 68 19.22 -17.48 4.28
N ASP A 69 20.03 -16.68 4.98
CA ASP A 69 21.25 -17.14 5.67
C ASP A 69 20.97 -17.93 6.96
N LYS A 70 19.75 -17.83 7.49
CA LYS A 70 19.31 -18.60 8.68
C LYS A 70 18.69 -19.97 8.33
N ARG A 71 18.72 -20.40 7.07
CA ARG A 71 18.14 -21.65 6.59
C ARG A 71 19.20 -22.64 6.17
#